data_AF-A0A2T7XAB5-F1
#
_entry.id   AF-A0A2T7XAB5-F1
#
_cell.length_a   1.000
_cell.length_b   1.000
_cell.length_c   1.000
_cell.angle_alpha   90.00
_cell.angle_beta   90.00
_cell.angle_gamma   90.00
#
_symmetry.space_group_name_H-M   'P 1'
#
loop_
_entity.id
_entity.type
_entity.pdbx_description
1 polymer ?
#
loop_
_entity_poly.entity_id
_entity_poly.type
_entity_poly.pdbx_seq_one_letter_code
_entity_poly.pdbx_strand_id
1 'polypeptide(L)'
;MPYSAHRPGRYDSQGRIVLDSDPNAETDDFDFLREFEPTGTDDVTREVPVTAPAGETTEQSSPAPKPARKPRVRKPRRARTPGSRARALAILGGAEGEILDRVPGETPRFVQMFFVLAGTALVSAISMLFALTTGVQAAMWLAVPLALVWALIIFNLDRFLTSTMASTRNVWKLIGLAIPRVIMAAIIGFVVAEPLVLQIFHNDIAREVASTNITQSQSDQEALESGPEKIALDAASDRVAELENQAATGIVAGTDSSSATESAAQATVDDLTAKMTAQQAVIDQARLLYQCELTGEGAGTVPGCTGVNGEGASSDAAEAQLAEAQQTYDALAAQLRTANDELAAAGTSAKENTSASESQNREQAQSQLPGARDTYDQALAAYNARADAVAQGNAGAVGLLSQISGLNRLSEKEPTILWAHILIAALFFMIELLPVLVKVLTSYGDPNLYEKAAAIRKQVALDKVTAEGFRDRAEIVTTQSQGMQADAAGSGEPQTRAERREAAEAAEAQERERAEKRAQAQTLDEQEQLVRPTVG
;
A
#
# COMPACT_ATOMS: atom_id res chain seq x y z
N MET A 1 24.65 22.26 -7.40
CA MET A 1 24.26 22.24 -8.83
C MET A 1 23.26 21.10 -9.01
N PRO A 2 22.02 21.38 -9.43
CA PRO A 2 20.91 20.43 -9.40
C PRO A 2 20.66 19.74 -10.76
N TYR A 3 19.75 18.76 -10.74
CA TYR A 3 19.03 18.13 -11.86
C TYR A 3 19.79 17.17 -12.80
N SER A 4 19.56 15.87 -12.56
CA SER A 4 19.55 14.84 -13.60
C SER A 4 18.35 15.07 -14.53
N ALA A 5 18.60 15.54 -15.74
CA ALA A 5 17.58 15.61 -16.78
C ALA A 5 17.21 14.18 -17.24
N HIS A 6 15.95 13.80 -17.08
CA HIS A 6 15.38 12.62 -17.73
C HIS A 6 15.43 12.84 -19.26
N ARG A 7 16.17 11.97 -19.96
CA ARG A 7 16.20 11.92 -21.42
C ARG A 7 15.05 11.01 -21.89
N PRO A 8 14.07 11.49 -22.68
CA PRO A 8 13.02 10.63 -23.23
C PRO A 8 13.65 9.68 -24.26
N GLY A 9 13.48 8.37 -24.09
CA GLY A 9 13.89 7.38 -25.09
C GLY A 9 13.09 7.56 -26.37
N ARG A 10 13.76 7.56 -27.54
CA ARG A 10 13.10 7.47 -28.84
C ARG A 10 12.74 6.02 -29.12
N TYR A 11 11.51 5.80 -29.56
CA TYR A 11 11.03 4.52 -30.08
C TYR A 11 11.14 4.52 -31.61
N ASP A 12 11.50 3.38 -32.19
CA ASP A 12 11.43 3.19 -33.64
C ASP A 12 9.96 3.01 -34.11
N SER A 13 9.75 2.93 -35.43
CA SER A 13 8.42 2.71 -36.03
C SER A 13 7.79 1.35 -35.69
N GLN A 14 8.47 0.51 -34.91
CA GLN A 14 7.97 -0.76 -34.38
C GLN A 14 7.88 -0.78 -32.85
N GLY A 15 8.02 0.37 -32.18
CA GLY A 15 7.82 0.50 -30.73
C GLY A 15 8.94 -0.11 -29.89
N ARG A 16 10.15 -0.30 -30.43
CA ARG A 16 11.32 -0.78 -29.68
C ARG A 16 12.18 0.39 -29.18
N ILE A 17 12.72 0.26 -27.97
CA ILE A 17 13.63 1.23 -27.37
C ILE A 17 14.97 1.16 -28.12
N VAL A 18 15.38 2.25 -28.75
CA VAL A 18 16.70 2.36 -29.38
C VAL A 18 17.69 2.84 -28.32
N LEU A 19 18.63 1.98 -27.95
CA LEU A 19 19.79 2.34 -27.12
C LEU A 19 20.95 2.63 -28.08
N ASP A 20 21.37 3.89 -28.17
CA ASP A 20 22.59 4.25 -28.91
C ASP A 20 23.79 3.63 -28.18
N SER A 21 24.39 2.58 -28.74
CA SER A 21 25.66 2.04 -28.26
C SER A 21 26.80 2.92 -28.76
N ASP A 22 27.49 3.57 -27.83
CA ASP A 22 28.74 4.30 -28.02
C ASP A 22 29.81 3.37 -28.62
N PRO A 23 30.43 3.70 -29.76
CA PRO A 23 31.40 2.83 -30.42
C PRO A 23 32.79 2.78 -29.75
N ASN A 24 32.99 3.37 -28.58
CA ASN A 24 34.29 3.42 -27.88
C ASN A 24 34.29 2.94 -26.41
N ALA A 25 33.37 2.05 -26.01
CA ALA A 25 33.44 1.44 -24.68
C ALA A 25 34.45 0.26 -24.66
N GLU A 26 35.62 0.48 -24.05
CA GLU A 26 36.61 -0.56 -23.74
C GLU A 26 36.01 -1.65 -22.85
N THR A 27 36.09 -2.90 -23.30
CA THR A 27 35.66 -4.10 -22.57
C THR A 27 36.90 -4.83 -22.04
N ASP A 28 37.20 -4.66 -20.76
CA ASP A 28 38.10 -5.54 -20.01
C ASP A 28 37.55 -5.66 -18.59
N ASP A 29 36.71 -6.67 -18.33
CA ASP A 29 36.43 -7.15 -16.97
C ASP A 29 35.58 -8.44 -16.99
N PHE A 30 36.10 -9.52 -17.59
CA PHE A 30 35.54 -10.87 -17.40
C PHE A 30 36.62 -11.96 -17.50
N ASP A 31 37.58 -11.98 -16.57
CA ASP A 31 38.56 -13.08 -16.51
C ASP A 31 38.99 -13.47 -15.07
N PHE A 32 38.02 -13.68 -14.16
CA PHE A 32 38.35 -14.14 -12.80
C PHE A 32 37.45 -15.23 -12.19
N LEU A 33 36.61 -15.93 -12.96
CA LEU A 33 35.74 -16.99 -12.40
C LEU A 33 35.79 -18.30 -13.19
N ARG A 34 36.98 -18.87 -13.35
CA ARG A 34 37.14 -20.27 -13.80
C ARG A 34 38.35 -20.94 -13.15
N GLU A 35 38.19 -21.31 -11.89
CA GLU A 35 39.05 -22.31 -11.23
C GLU A 35 38.15 -23.14 -10.32
N PHE A 36 38.36 -24.47 -10.33
CA PHE A 36 37.66 -25.54 -9.60
C PHE A 36 36.53 -26.31 -10.32
N GLU A 37 36.95 -27.19 -11.23
CA GLU A 37 36.34 -28.52 -11.40
C GLU A 37 37.44 -29.59 -11.21
N PRO A 38 37.25 -30.62 -10.36
CA PRO A 38 38.12 -31.78 -10.35
C PRO A 38 37.50 -32.93 -11.16
N THR A 39 38.16 -33.30 -12.25
CA THR A 39 37.96 -34.57 -12.96
C THR A 39 38.78 -35.67 -12.29
N GLY A 40 38.15 -36.83 -12.07
CA GLY A 40 38.87 -38.06 -11.72
C GLY A 40 39.47 -38.74 -12.94
N THR A 41 40.48 -39.59 -12.75
CA THR A 41 40.40 -41.06 -12.80
C THR A 41 41.79 -41.71 -12.61
N ASP A 42 41.75 -43.00 -12.26
CA ASP A 42 42.71 -44.09 -12.54
C ASP A 42 43.89 -44.41 -11.59
N ASP A 43 43.61 -45.42 -10.74
CA ASP A 43 44.18 -46.78 -10.77
C ASP A 43 45.70 -46.95 -10.95
N VAL A 44 46.41 -47.41 -9.91
CA VAL A 44 47.46 -48.46 -10.01
C VAL A 44 47.58 -49.23 -8.68
N THR A 45 47.44 -50.54 -8.81
CA THR A 45 47.72 -51.65 -7.88
C THR A 45 49.22 -51.96 -7.74
N ARG A 46 49.69 -52.32 -6.52
CA ARG A 46 50.84 -53.22 -6.19
C ARG A 46 51.29 -52.98 -4.74
N GLU A 47 51.78 -53.91 -3.93
CA GLU A 47 51.90 -55.36 -3.91
C GLU A 47 52.38 -55.66 -2.47
N VAL A 48 51.84 -56.69 -1.82
CA VAL A 48 52.35 -57.21 -0.54
C VAL A 48 53.56 -58.11 -0.84
N PRO A 49 54.54 -58.23 0.08
CA PRO A 49 54.94 -59.59 0.41
C PRO A 49 55.03 -59.88 1.91
N VAL A 50 54.49 -61.05 2.21
CA VAL A 50 54.58 -61.83 3.44
C VAL A 50 56.01 -62.37 3.59
N THR A 51 56.56 -62.35 4.81
CA THR A 51 57.59 -63.32 5.20
C THR A 51 57.66 -63.47 6.73
N ALA A 52 57.44 -64.71 7.17
CA ALA A 52 57.86 -65.31 8.44
C ALA A 52 58.20 -66.79 8.09
N PRO A 53 58.79 -67.65 8.95
CA PRO A 53 59.26 -67.45 10.33
C PRO A 53 60.64 -68.12 10.64
N ALA A 54 61.21 -67.82 11.81
CA ALA A 54 62.06 -68.68 12.66
C ALA A 54 62.44 -67.82 13.88
N GLY A 55 62.32 -68.19 15.15
CA GLY A 55 62.44 -69.52 15.74
C GLY A 55 63.70 -69.51 16.60
N GLU A 56 63.64 -68.93 17.81
CA GLU A 56 64.63 -69.21 18.85
C GLU A 56 64.06 -68.93 20.25
N THR A 57 64.07 -69.99 21.04
CA THR A 57 63.73 -70.10 22.46
C THR A 57 64.92 -69.72 23.32
N THR A 58 64.73 -68.88 24.34
CA THR A 58 65.43 -69.04 25.63
C THR A 58 64.72 -68.28 26.76
N GLU A 59 64.45 -69.04 27.82
CA GLU A 59 64.62 -68.72 29.24
C GLU A 59 63.66 -67.75 29.98
N GLN A 60 62.75 -68.41 30.69
CA GLN A 60 62.33 -68.21 32.07
C GLN A 60 63.03 -67.10 32.89
N SER A 61 62.24 -66.12 33.35
CA SER A 61 62.26 -65.69 34.75
C SER A 61 60.92 -65.05 35.16
N SER A 62 60.44 -65.39 36.35
CA SER A 62 59.34 -64.75 37.07
C SER A 62 59.55 -65.04 38.56
N PRO A 63 58.92 -64.30 39.50
CA PRO A 63 58.33 -62.96 39.41
C PRO A 63 58.65 -62.07 40.65
N ALA A 64 58.31 -60.77 40.61
CA ALA A 64 58.14 -59.93 41.80
C ALA A 64 56.74 -59.27 41.77
N PRO A 65 56.00 -59.24 42.89
CA PRO A 65 54.55 -59.01 42.87
C PRO A 65 54.17 -57.53 42.83
N LYS A 66 53.32 -57.15 41.87
CA LYS A 66 52.61 -55.86 41.86
C LYS A 66 51.25 -56.02 42.56
N PRO A 67 50.83 -55.06 43.41
CA PRO A 67 49.61 -55.21 44.21
C PRO A 67 48.34 -55.20 43.35
N ALA A 68 47.40 -56.08 43.73
CA ALA A 68 46.15 -56.36 43.04
C ALA A 68 45.20 -55.15 43.03
N ARG A 69 44.84 -54.72 41.81
CA ARG A 69 43.82 -53.68 41.58
C ARG A 69 42.44 -54.32 41.73
N LYS A 70 41.63 -53.82 42.68
CA LYS A 70 40.26 -54.30 42.95
C LYS A 70 39.41 -54.37 41.67
N PRO A 71 38.61 -55.42 41.44
CA PRO A 71 37.79 -55.53 40.23
C PRO A 71 36.68 -54.47 40.27
N ARG A 72 36.68 -53.58 39.26
CA ARG A 72 35.56 -52.65 39.03
C ARG A 72 34.32 -53.47 38.67
N VAL A 73 33.26 -53.33 39.47
CA VAL A 73 31.91 -53.81 39.15
C VAL A 73 31.53 -53.28 37.76
N ARG A 74 31.39 -54.18 36.79
CA ARG A 74 30.83 -53.84 35.47
C ARG A 74 29.38 -53.43 35.69
N LYS A 75 29.09 -52.13 35.64
CA LYS A 75 27.71 -51.64 35.46
C LYS A 75 27.11 -52.38 34.25
N PRO A 76 25.87 -52.91 34.33
CA PRO A 76 25.25 -53.53 33.16
C PRO A 76 25.22 -52.51 32.03
N ARG A 77 25.84 -52.85 30.90
CA ARG A 77 25.72 -52.05 29.67
C ARG A 77 24.25 -52.07 29.28
N ARG A 78 23.57 -50.92 29.36
CA ARG A 78 22.24 -50.75 28.75
C ARG A 78 22.32 -51.22 27.30
N ALA A 79 21.43 -52.13 26.92
CA ALA A 79 21.30 -52.58 25.55
C ALA A 79 21.07 -51.36 24.65
N ARG A 80 21.89 -51.20 23.61
CA ARG A 80 21.68 -50.17 22.60
C ARG A 80 20.42 -50.53 21.82
N THR A 81 19.36 -49.75 21.96
CA THR A 81 18.14 -49.88 21.17
C THR A 81 18.39 -49.42 19.71
N PRO A 82 18.08 -50.25 18.69
CA PRO A 82 18.01 -49.78 17.31
C PRO A 82 16.79 -48.85 17.19
N GLY A 83 16.94 -47.66 16.58
CA GLY A 83 15.78 -46.79 16.25
C GLY A 83 15.65 -45.45 16.99
N SER A 84 16.72 -44.83 17.48
CA SER A 84 16.65 -43.56 18.24
C SER A 84 15.89 -42.42 17.53
N ARG A 85 16.01 -42.30 16.20
CA ARG A 85 15.29 -41.29 15.40
C ARG A 85 13.79 -41.60 15.30
N ALA A 86 13.42 -42.84 14.96
CA ALA A 86 12.00 -43.25 14.93
C ALA A 86 11.34 -43.13 16.30
N ARG A 87 12.09 -43.43 17.38
CA ARG A 87 11.65 -43.22 18.76
C ARG A 87 11.45 -41.74 19.08
N ALA A 88 12.38 -40.87 18.69
CA ALA A 88 12.24 -39.43 18.90
C ALA A 88 11.03 -38.86 18.15
N LEU A 89 10.83 -39.27 16.89
CA LEU A 89 9.67 -38.88 16.08
C LEU A 89 8.37 -39.41 16.68
N ALA A 90 8.33 -40.66 17.17
CA ALA A 90 7.15 -41.21 17.84
C ALA A 90 6.81 -40.45 19.14
N ILE A 91 7.81 -40.02 19.91
CA ILE A 91 7.61 -39.19 21.11
C ILE A 91 7.02 -37.83 20.72
N LEU A 92 7.54 -37.20 19.67
CA LEU A 92 6.99 -35.95 19.13
C LEU A 92 5.57 -36.14 18.59
N GLY A 93 5.24 -37.32 18.06
CA GLY A 93 3.89 -37.72 17.64
C GLY A 93 2.94 -38.07 18.79
N GLY A 94 3.34 -37.89 20.05
CA GLY A 94 2.49 -38.07 21.23
C GLY A 94 2.67 -39.38 22.02
N ALA A 95 3.68 -40.20 21.71
CA ALA A 95 3.97 -41.42 22.48
C ALA A 95 4.78 -41.14 23.77
N GLU A 96 4.50 -41.90 24.82
CA GLU A 96 5.34 -41.98 26.02
C GLU A 96 6.47 -42.99 25.78
N GLY A 97 7.71 -42.51 25.83
CA GLY A 97 8.89 -43.30 25.45
C GLY A 97 9.03 -44.61 26.22
N GLU A 98 8.69 -44.63 27.50
CA GLU A 98 8.81 -45.83 28.34
C GLU A 98 7.76 -46.91 28.04
N ILE A 99 6.59 -46.52 27.55
CA ILE A 99 5.55 -47.46 27.12
C ILE A 99 5.91 -48.01 25.74
N LEU A 100 6.40 -47.13 24.86
CA LEU A 100 6.82 -47.51 23.51
C LEU A 100 7.98 -48.51 23.51
N ASP A 101 8.91 -48.39 24.46
CA ASP A 101 10.02 -49.33 24.64
C ASP A 101 9.53 -50.77 24.99
N ARG A 102 8.32 -50.91 25.53
CA ARG A 102 7.68 -52.22 25.82
C ARG A 102 6.87 -52.76 24.64
N VAL A 103 6.42 -51.89 23.73
CA VAL A 103 5.57 -52.25 22.57
C VAL A 103 6.13 -51.58 21.30
N PRO A 104 7.31 -52.00 20.80
CA PRO A 104 7.96 -51.34 19.66
C PRO A 104 7.17 -51.46 18.35
N GLY A 105 6.26 -52.45 18.24
CA GLY A 105 5.39 -52.65 17.08
C GLY A 105 4.42 -51.49 16.80
N GLU A 106 4.15 -50.62 17.78
CA GLU A 106 3.26 -49.46 17.64
C GLU A 106 4.01 -48.19 17.19
N THR A 107 5.35 -48.23 17.10
CA THR A 107 6.20 -47.09 16.70
C THR A 107 5.81 -46.48 15.35
N PRO A 108 5.57 -47.26 14.26
CA PRO A 108 5.22 -46.69 12.96
C PRO A 108 3.96 -45.81 12.98
N ARG A 109 2.97 -46.17 13.82
CA ARG A 109 1.72 -45.40 13.96
C ARG A 109 1.95 -44.02 14.58
N PHE A 110 2.80 -43.94 15.62
CA PHE A 110 3.16 -42.66 16.24
C PHE A 110 4.09 -41.82 15.36
N VAL A 111 4.96 -42.46 14.56
CA VAL A 111 5.76 -41.77 13.54
C VAL A 111 4.86 -41.18 12.44
N GLN A 112 3.84 -41.91 11.99
CA GLN A 112 2.86 -41.38 11.04
C GLN A 112 2.08 -40.20 11.63
N MET A 113 1.64 -40.31 12.89
CA MET A 113 1.00 -39.20 13.61
C MET A 113 1.90 -37.96 13.69
N PHE A 114 3.20 -38.15 13.93
CA PHE A 114 4.17 -37.04 13.90
C PHE A 114 4.18 -36.32 12.55
N PHE A 115 4.23 -37.04 11.42
CA PHE A 115 4.24 -36.41 10.10
C PHE A 115 2.94 -35.65 9.80
N VAL A 116 1.80 -36.15 10.27
CA VAL A 116 0.52 -35.45 10.13
C VAL A 116 0.53 -34.14 10.94
N LEU A 117 0.98 -34.18 12.20
CA LEU A 117 1.10 -33.01 13.07
C LEU A 117 2.16 -32.01 12.58
N ALA A 118 3.27 -32.49 12.04
CA ALA A 118 4.32 -31.65 11.47
C ALA A 118 3.87 -31.02 10.14
N GLY A 119 3.03 -31.73 9.37
CA GLY A 119 2.43 -31.22 8.14
C GLY A 119 1.49 -30.04 8.39
N THR A 120 0.59 -30.13 9.37
CA THR A 120 -0.30 -29.01 9.74
C THR A 120 0.50 -27.82 10.26
N ALA A 121 1.49 -28.06 11.14
CA ALA A 121 2.38 -27.02 11.63
C ALA A 121 3.18 -26.32 10.52
N LEU A 122 3.68 -27.07 9.52
CA LEU A 122 4.44 -26.52 8.40
C LEU A 122 3.56 -25.63 7.50
N VAL A 123 2.36 -26.10 7.18
CA VAL A 123 1.38 -25.32 6.39
C VAL A 123 1.03 -24.02 7.10
N SER A 124 0.78 -24.10 8.41
CA SER A 124 0.53 -22.91 9.24
C SER A 124 1.74 -21.96 9.27
N ALA A 125 2.97 -22.48 9.33
CA ALA A 125 4.20 -21.69 9.27
C ALA A 125 4.33 -20.91 7.96
N ILE A 126 4.06 -21.55 6.82
CA ILE A 126 4.13 -20.93 5.49
C ILE A 126 3.07 -19.83 5.37
N SER A 127 1.85 -20.09 5.83
CA SER A 127 0.77 -19.09 5.84
C SER A 127 1.11 -17.90 6.73
N MET A 128 1.62 -18.14 7.94
CA MET A 128 2.03 -17.07 8.86
C MET A 128 3.20 -16.25 8.32
N LEU A 129 4.19 -16.91 7.71
CA LEU A 129 5.31 -16.23 7.06
C LEU A 129 4.79 -15.32 5.95
N PHE A 130 3.89 -15.83 5.11
CA PHE A 130 3.29 -15.05 4.05
C PHE A 130 2.52 -13.85 4.64
N ALA A 131 1.61 -14.06 5.59
CA ALA A 131 0.86 -12.99 6.25
C ALA A 131 1.75 -11.89 6.86
N LEU A 132 2.90 -12.26 7.45
CA LEU A 132 3.86 -11.31 8.00
C LEU A 132 4.59 -10.51 6.90
N THR A 133 4.95 -11.16 5.79
CA THR A 133 5.69 -10.52 4.70
C THR A 133 4.81 -9.64 3.81
N THR A 134 3.58 -10.04 3.52
CA THR A 134 2.69 -9.31 2.60
C THR A 134 1.65 -8.47 3.31
N GLY A 135 1.13 -8.93 4.45
CA GLY A 135 0.16 -8.18 5.25
C GLY A 135 0.83 -7.09 6.09
N VAL A 136 1.80 -7.49 6.94
CA VAL A 136 2.47 -6.59 7.90
C VAL A 136 3.74 -5.95 7.32
N GLN A 137 4.20 -6.38 6.14
CA GLN A 137 5.45 -5.94 5.52
C GLN A 137 6.66 -6.06 6.46
N ALA A 138 6.67 -7.10 7.30
CA ALA A 138 7.76 -7.36 8.23
C ALA A 138 9.01 -7.80 7.47
N ALA A 139 10.17 -7.33 7.91
CA ALA A 139 11.45 -7.74 7.33
C ALA A 139 11.64 -9.26 7.46
N MET A 140 12.20 -9.88 6.41
CA MET A 140 12.32 -11.34 6.31
C MET A 140 13.02 -11.99 7.51
N TRP A 141 14.04 -11.31 8.06
CA TRP A 141 14.80 -11.79 9.22
C TRP A 141 13.97 -11.85 10.51
N LEU A 142 12.90 -11.05 10.61
CA LEU A 142 11.96 -11.05 11.74
C LEU A 142 10.76 -11.96 11.46
N ALA A 143 10.33 -12.07 10.21
CA ALA A 143 9.18 -12.89 9.82
C ALA A 143 9.45 -14.40 9.99
N VAL A 144 10.64 -14.88 9.62
CA VAL A 144 11.03 -16.30 9.73
C VAL A 144 10.98 -16.84 11.17
N PRO A 145 11.67 -16.24 12.17
CA PRO A 145 11.61 -16.76 13.53
C PRO A 145 10.21 -16.69 14.13
N LEU A 146 9.42 -15.66 13.80
CA LEU A 146 8.05 -15.52 14.28
C LEU A 146 7.12 -16.61 13.72
N ALA A 147 7.25 -16.92 12.43
CA ALA A 147 6.53 -18.02 11.80
C ALA A 147 6.92 -19.40 12.39
N LEU A 148 8.19 -19.60 12.75
CA LEU A 148 8.64 -20.83 13.42
C LEU A 148 8.07 -20.97 14.84
N VAL A 149 8.01 -19.88 15.61
CA VAL A 149 7.38 -19.87 16.93
C VAL A 149 5.89 -20.22 16.82
N TRP A 150 5.21 -19.64 15.82
CA TRP A 150 3.81 -19.97 15.54
C TRP A 150 3.62 -21.44 15.17
N ALA A 151 4.46 -21.98 14.28
CA ALA A 151 4.44 -23.40 13.92
C ALA A 151 4.60 -24.31 15.15
N LEU A 152 5.48 -23.94 16.08
CA LEU A 152 5.68 -24.69 17.32
C LEU A 152 4.45 -24.64 18.23
N ILE A 153 3.75 -23.51 18.29
CA ILE A 153 2.49 -23.37 19.03
C ILE A 153 1.42 -24.31 18.46
N ILE A 154 1.22 -24.28 17.13
CA ILE A 154 0.24 -25.16 16.46
C ILE A 154 0.62 -26.62 16.66
N PHE A 155 1.89 -26.98 16.44
CA PHE A 155 2.36 -28.35 16.67
C PHE A 155 2.09 -28.82 18.12
N ASN A 156 2.32 -27.97 19.11
CA ASN A 156 2.07 -28.30 20.51
C ASN A 156 0.56 -28.47 20.80
N LEU A 157 -0.26 -27.57 20.28
CA LEU A 157 -1.71 -27.57 20.46
C LEU A 157 -2.36 -28.78 19.81
N ASP A 158 -1.99 -29.07 18.56
CA ASP A 158 -2.45 -30.24 17.80
C ASP A 158 -2.05 -31.54 18.52
N ARG A 159 -0.80 -31.60 19.00
CA ARG A 159 -0.29 -32.74 19.78
C ARG A 159 -1.04 -32.92 21.09
N PHE A 160 -1.30 -31.83 21.82
CA PHE A 160 -2.04 -31.87 23.07
C PHE A 160 -3.44 -32.45 22.83
N LEU A 161 -4.18 -31.89 21.88
CA LEU A 161 -5.55 -32.32 21.59
C LEU A 161 -5.61 -33.77 21.08
N THR A 162 -4.69 -34.18 20.19
CA THR A 162 -4.63 -35.58 19.72
C THR A 162 -4.23 -36.57 20.81
N SER A 163 -3.43 -36.16 21.79
CA SER A 163 -3.02 -37.02 22.92
C SER A 163 -4.13 -37.26 23.95
N THR A 164 -5.11 -36.36 24.05
CA THR A 164 -6.24 -36.49 25.00
C THR A 164 -7.34 -37.46 24.55
N MET A 165 -7.29 -37.94 23.30
CA MET A 165 -8.25 -38.92 22.78
C MET A 165 -7.86 -40.37 23.14
N ALA A 166 -8.73 -41.03 23.91
CA ALA A 166 -8.65 -42.44 24.25
C ALA A 166 -9.64 -43.29 23.42
N SER A 167 -9.32 -44.57 23.19
CA SER A 167 -10.19 -45.49 22.46
C SER A 167 -11.53 -45.71 23.19
N THR A 168 -12.62 -45.70 22.43
CA THR A 168 -13.96 -46.06 22.91
C THR A 168 -14.80 -46.64 21.76
N ARG A 169 -15.73 -47.54 22.08
CA ARG A 169 -16.65 -48.14 21.10
C ARG A 169 -17.80 -47.22 20.69
N ASN A 170 -18.03 -46.14 21.43
CA ASN A 170 -19.12 -45.20 21.17
C ASN A 170 -18.68 -44.09 20.20
N VAL A 171 -19.08 -44.22 18.92
CA VAL A 171 -18.77 -43.24 17.85
C VAL A 171 -19.19 -41.82 18.24
N TRP A 172 -20.37 -41.64 18.83
CA TRP A 172 -20.85 -40.34 19.29
C TRP A 172 -19.98 -39.71 20.38
N LYS A 173 -19.37 -40.52 21.24
CA LYS A 173 -18.43 -40.04 22.27
C LYS A 173 -17.08 -39.65 21.67
N LEU A 174 -16.63 -40.35 20.63
CA LEU A 174 -15.43 -39.97 19.86
C LEU A 174 -15.65 -38.67 19.09
N ILE A 175 -16.78 -38.53 18.40
CA ILE A 175 -17.16 -37.30 17.69
C ILE A 175 -17.28 -36.14 18.68
N GLY A 176 -17.96 -36.34 19.83
CA GLY A 176 -18.07 -35.33 20.87
C GLY A 176 -16.72 -34.85 21.42
N LEU A 177 -15.77 -35.77 21.60
CA LEU A 177 -14.40 -35.45 22.03
C LEU A 177 -13.59 -34.72 20.95
N ALA A 178 -13.99 -34.86 19.67
CA ALA A 178 -13.36 -34.20 18.53
C ALA A 178 -13.90 -32.80 18.23
N ILE A 179 -15.10 -32.45 18.70
CA ILE A 179 -15.75 -31.15 18.44
C ILE A 179 -14.85 -29.94 18.75
N PRO A 180 -14.20 -29.82 19.93
CA PRO A 180 -13.35 -28.66 20.22
C PRO A 180 -12.24 -28.47 19.18
N ARG A 181 -11.71 -29.58 18.65
CA ARG A 181 -10.69 -29.55 17.62
C ARG A 181 -11.25 -29.23 16.24
N VAL A 182 -12.44 -29.72 15.88
CA VAL A 182 -13.10 -29.36 14.63
C VAL A 182 -13.38 -27.86 14.57
N ILE A 183 -13.85 -27.27 15.67
CA ILE A 183 -14.10 -25.82 15.77
C ILE A 183 -12.78 -25.04 15.61
N MET A 184 -11.73 -25.46 16.31
CA MET A 184 -10.40 -24.84 16.19
C MET A 184 -9.84 -24.96 14.76
N ALA A 185 -9.95 -26.13 14.14
CA ALA A 185 -9.52 -26.37 12.77
C ALA A 185 -10.30 -25.52 11.76
N ALA A 186 -11.60 -25.26 12.00
CA ALA A 186 -12.39 -24.36 11.18
C ALA A 186 -11.90 -22.91 11.29
N ILE A 187 -11.65 -22.43 12.51
CA ILE A 187 -11.16 -21.07 12.74
C ILE A 187 -9.76 -20.90 12.12
N ILE A 188 -8.84 -21.81 12.43
CA ILE A 188 -7.46 -21.76 11.90
C ILE A 188 -7.47 -21.91 10.38
N GLY A 189 -8.20 -22.89 9.85
CA GLY A 189 -8.27 -23.13 8.40
C GLY A 189 -8.80 -21.93 7.62
N PHE A 190 -9.79 -21.22 8.16
CA PHE A 190 -10.29 -19.97 7.58
C PHE A 190 -9.23 -18.85 7.61
N VAL A 191 -8.67 -18.58 8.80
CA VAL A 191 -7.67 -17.51 8.99
C VAL A 191 -6.39 -17.75 8.18
N VAL A 192 -5.96 -19.01 8.07
CA VAL A 192 -4.77 -19.43 7.32
C VAL A 192 -4.99 -19.35 5.81
N ALA A 193 -6.22 -19.55 5.34
CA ALA A 193 -6.56 -19.53 3.91
C ALA A 193 -6.53 -18.11 3.33
N GLU A 194 -6.96 -17.11 4.09
CA GLU A 194 -7.11 -15.73 3.61
C GLU A 194 -5.84 -15.13 2.99
N PRO A 195 -4.66 -15.19 3.63
CA PRO A 195 -3.47 -14.62 3.03
C PRO A 195 -2.99 -15.47 1.83
N LEU A 196 -3.15 -16.80 1.86
CA LEU A 196 -2.83 -17.65 0.72
C LEU A 196 -3.72 -17.40 -0.51
N VAL A 197 -5.00 -17.08 -0.30
CA VAL A 197 -5.92 -16.73 -1.39
C VAL A 197 -5.49 -15.42 -2.04
N LEU A 198 -5.16 -14.40 -1.23
CA LEU A 198 -4.63 -13.12 -1.74
C LEU A 198 -3.36 -13.35 -2.58
N GLN A 199 -2.50 -14.29 -2.19
CA GLN A 199 -1.32 -14.63 -2.96
C GLN A 199 -1.62 -15.36 -4.26
N ILE A 200 -2.54 -16.31 -4.27
CA ILE A 200 -2.86 -17.08 -5.47
C ILE A 200 -3.47 -16.16 -6.55
N PHE A 201 -4.34 -15.24 -6.13
CA PHE A 201 -5.02 -14.29 -7.03
C PHE A 201 -4.31 -12.95 -7.14
N HIS A 202 -3.03 -12.87 -6.76
CA HIS A 202 -2.31 -11.59 -6.69
C HIS A 202 -2.32 -10.83 -8.02
N ASN A 203 -2.23 -11.53 -9.15
CA ASN A 203 -2.24 -10.93 -10.49
C ASN A 203 -3.61 -10.37 -10.86
N ASP A 204 -4.68 -11.08 -10.53
CA ASP A 204 -6.04 -10.67 -10.87
C ASP A 204 -6.48 -9.49 -10.00
N ILE A 205 -6.16 -9.54 -8.70
CA ILE A 205 -6.36 -8.42 -7.78
C ILE A 205 -5.56 -7.19 -8.23
N ALA A 206 -4.27 -7.37 -8.56
CA ALA A 206 -3.43 -6.27 -9.02
C ALA A 206 -3.96 -5.65 -10.33
N ARG A 207 -4.48 -6.45 -11.25
CA ARG A 207 -5.12 -5.96 -12.48
C ARG A 207 -6.41 -5.20 -12.20
N GLU A 208 -7.27 -5.69 -11.32
CA GLU A 208 -8.52 -5.02 -10.97
C GLU A 208 -8.27 -3.69 -10.22
N VAL A 209 -7.31 -3.69 -9.29
CA VAL A 209 -6.87 -2.47 -8.58
C VAL A 209 -6.24 -1.48 -9.56
N ALA A 210 -5.37 -1.93 -10.47
CA ALA A 210 -4.78 -1.06 -11.49
C ALA A 210 -5.85 -0.50 -12.44
N SER A 211 -6.79 -1.33 -12.90
CA SER A 211 -7.92 -0.91 -13.72
C SER A 211 -8.76 0.14 -13.02
N THR A 212 -9.13 -0.10 -11.76
CA THR A 212 -9.91 0.85 -10.95
C THR A 212 -9.15 2.16 -10.74
N ASN A 213 -7.85 2.09 -10.43
CA ASN A 213 -7.00 3.27 -10.25
C ASN A 213 -6.85 4.05 -11.56
N ILE A 214 -6.80 3.38 -12.72
CA ILE A 214 -6.75 4.04 -14.03
C ILE A 214 -8.08 4.74 -14.32
N THR A 215 -9.22 4.08 -14.12
CA THR A 215 -10.53 4.71 -14.33
C THR A 215 -10.74 5.89 -13.37
N GLN A 216 -10.35 5.74 -12.10
CA GLN A 216 -10.42 6.81 -11.11
C GLN A 216 -9.49 7.97 -11.50
N SER A 217 -8.25 7.67 -11.90
CA SER A 217 -7.30 8.68 -12.36
C SER A 217 -7.79 9.42 -13.62
N GLN A 218 -8.47 8.74 -14.54
CA GLN A 218 -9.09 9.35 -15.71
C GLN A 218 -10.26 10.26 -15.30
N SER A 219 -11.16 9.80 -14.43
CA SER A 219 -12.27 10.64 -13.96
C SER A 219 -11.78 11.83 -13.15
N ASP A 220 -10.71 11.66 -12.37
CA ASP A 220 -10.12 12.73 -11.59
C ASP A 220 -9.42 13.76 -12.50
N GLN A 221 -8.74 13.31 -13.56
CA GLN A 221 -8.16 14.19 -14.58
C GLN A 221 -9.24 14.96 -15.33
N GLU A 222 -10.31 14.28 -15.76
CA GLU A 222 -11.44 14.93 -16.42
C GLU A 222 -12.12 15.95 -15.50
N ALA A 223 -12.22 15.65 -14.20
CA ALA A 223 -12.72 16.58 -13.20
C ALA A 223 -11.78 17.78 -12.97
N LEU A 224 -10.46 17.62 -13.17
CA LEU A 224 -9.50 18.74 -13.13
C LEU A 224 -9.57 19.59 -14.39
N GLU A 225 -9.77 19.00 -15.57
CA GLU A 225 -9.84 19.73 -16.84
C GLU A 225 -11.18 20.44 -17.08
N SER A 226 -12.29 19.81 -16.66
CA SER A 226 -13.65 20.35 -16.82
C SER A 226 -14.21 20.99 -15.55
N GLY A 227 -13.43 21.01 -14.47
CA GLY A 227 -13.84 21.48 -13.16
C GLY A 227 -14.07 23.00 -13.08
N PRO A 228 -14.84 23.47 -12.09
CA PRO A 228 -15.11 24.89 -11.89
C PRO A 228 -13.84 25.70 -11.63
N GLU A 229 -12.83 25.12 -10.97
CA GLU A 229 -11.55 25.77 -10.72
C GLU A 229 -10.76 26.03 -12.01
N LYS A 230 -10.79 25.09 -12.97
CA LYS A 230 -10.12 25.26 -14.28
C LYS A 230 -10.86 26.29 -15.14
N ILE A 231 -12.19 26.26 -15.15
CA ILE A 231 -13.01 27.26 -15.84
C ILE A 231 -12.74 28.65 -15.28
N ALA A 232 -12.66 28.78 -13.95
CA ALA A 232 -12.34 30.05 -13.30
C ALA A 232 -10.92 30.53 -13.63
N LEU A 233 -9.94 29.62 -13.68
CA LEU A 233 -8.56 29.93 -14.08
C LEU A 233 -8.47 30.40 -15.53
N ASP A 234 -9.16 29.73 -16.45
CA ASP A 234 -9.19 30.12 -17.86
C ASP A 234 -9.86 31.47 -18.05
N ALA A 235 -11.01 31.69 -17.41
CA ALA A 235 -11.70 32.98 -17.45
C ALA A 235 -10.84 34.11 -16.86
N ALA A 236 -10.09 33.86 -15.78
CA ALA A 236 -9.17 34.83 -15.21
C ALA A 236 -7.96 35.09 -16.13
N SER A 237 -7.42 34.04 -16.76
CA SER A 237 -6.33 34.15 -17.74
C SER A 237 -6.75 34.98 -18.95
N ASP A 238 -7.92 34.71 -19.52
CA ASP A 238 -8.49 35.45 -20.64
C ASP A 238 -8.72 36.93 -20.27
N ARG A 239 -9.19 37.19 -19.04
CA ARG A 239 -9.39 38.56 -18.57
C ARG A 239 -8.08 39.33 -18.43
N VAL A 240 -7.02 38.69 -17.94
CA VAL A 240 -5.68 39.30 -17.87
C VAL A 240 -5.16 39.58 -19.27
N ALA A 241 -5.25 38.62 -20.19
CA ALA A 241 -4.80 38.79 -21.57
C ALA A 241 -5.54 39.92 -22.30
N GLU A 242 -6.87 40.03 -22.12
CA GLU A 242 -7.67 41.12 -22.68
C GLU A 242 -7.25 42.48 -22.12
N LEU A 243 -7.07 42.59 -20.80
CA LEU A 243 -6.62 43.83 -20.16
C LEU A 243 -5.19 44.21 -20.55
N GLU A 244 -4.30 43.24 -20.75
CA GLU A 244 -2.94 43.49 -21.23
C GLU A 244 -2.94 44.00 -22.69
N ASN A 245 -3.77 43.41 -23.55
CA ASN A 245 -3.96 43.89 -24.93
C ASN A 245 -4.57 45.30 -24.96
N GLN A 246 -5.60 45.56 -24.15
CA GLN A 246 -6.23 46.88 -24.03
C GLN A 246 -5.24 47.91 -23.44
N ALA A 247 -4.40 47.54 -22.47
CA ALA A 247 -3.38 48.42 -21.91
C ALA A 247 -2.24 48.73 -22.90
N ALA A 248 -1.92 47.79 -23.79
CA ALA A 248 -0.90 47.99 -24.82
C ALA A 248 -1.41 48.81 -26.01
N THR A 249 -2.63 48.54 -26.48
CA THR A 249 -3.15 49.08 -27.74
C THR A 249 -4.16 50.21 -27.56
N GLY A 250 -4.88 50.27 -26.43
CA GLY A 250 -6.03 51.17 -26.23
C GLY A 250 -7.30 50.73 -26.94
N ILE A 251 -7.24 49.63 -27.70
CA ILE A 251 -8.37 49.06 -28.44
C ILE A 251 -9.12 48.09 -27.53
N VAL A 252 -10.44 48.21 -27.50
CA VAL A 252 -11.33 47.24 -26.83
C VAL A 252 -11.74 46.18 -27.84
N ALA A 253 -11.71 44.90 -27.46
CA ALA A 253 -12.16 43.84 -28.34
C ALA A 253 -13.62 44.06 -28.79
N GLY A 254 -13.86 43.97 -30.11
CA GLY A 254 -15.21 44.05 -30.70
C GLY A 254 -15.73 45.47 -31.00
N THR A 255 -14.91 46.52 -30.87
CA THR A 255 -15.29 47.88 -31.30
C THR A 255 -14.78 48.21 -32.70
N ASP A 256 -15.68 48.60 -33.60
CA ASP A 256 -15.34 49.13 -34.92
C ASP A 256 -14.84 50.58 -34.83
N SER A 257 -13.82 50.91 -35.62
CA SER A 257 -13.10 52.19 -35.57
C SER A 257 -13.75 53.32 -36.39
N SER A 258 -14.83 53.06 -37.14
CA SER A 258 -15.51 54.07 -37.97
C SER A 258 -16.60 54.80 -37.20
N SER A 259 -16.58 56.14 -37.22
CA SER A 259 -17.63 56.94 -36.56
C SER A 259 -18.90 57.02 -37.41
N ALA A 260 -20.08 56.95 -36.78
CA ALA A 260 -21.37 57.13 -37.47
C ALA A 260 -21.47 58.48 -38.21
N THR A 261 -20.79 59.51 -37.68
CA THR A 261 -20.70 60.85 -38.28
C THR A 261 -19.88 60.87 -39.57
N GLU A 262 -18.80 60.09 -39.66
CA GLU A 262 -17.98 59.97 -40.87
C GLU A 262 -18.73 59.21 -41.97
N SER A 263 -19.45 58.14 -41.61
CA SER A 263 -20.31 57.41 -42.55
C SER A 263 -21.44 58.28 -43.12
N ALA A 264 -22.06 59.14 -42.29
CA ALA A 264 -23.10 60.06 -42.72
C ALA A 264 -22.57 61.18 -43.64
N ALA A 265 -21.39 61.73 -43.32
CA ALA A 265 -20.73 62.72 -44.17
C ALA A 265 -20.33 62.12 -45.53
N GLN A 266 -19.82 60.89 -45.55
CA GLN A 266 -19.48 60.19 -46.79
C GLN A 266 -20.71 59.98 -47.68
N ALA A 267 -21.85 59.58 -47.10
CA ALA A 267 -23.10 59.43 -47.85
C ALA A 267 -23.58 60.74 -48.51
N THR A 268 -23.30 61.88 -47.88
CA THR A 268 -23.63 63.22 -48.43
C THR A 268 -22.75 63.58 -49.61
N VAL A 269 -21.45 63.26 -49.54
CA VAL A 269 -20.50 63.42 -50.66
C VAL A 269 -20.91 62.53 -51.84
N ASP A 270 -21.30 61.29 -51.58
CA ASP A 270 -21.74 60.35 -52.60
C ASP A 270 -23.02 60.83 -53.31
N ASP A 271 -24.00 61.33 -52.56
CA ASP A 271 -25.25 61.90 -53.10
C ASP A 271 -25.01 63.14 -53.98
N LEU A 272 -24.18 64.07 -53.52
CA LEU A 272 -23.84 65.27 -54.30
C LEU A 272 -23.04 64.93 -55.56
N THR A 273 -22.14 63.95 -55.49
CA THR A 273 -21.40 63.47 -56.66
C THR A 273 -22.33 62.85 -57.70
N ALA A 274 -23.34 62.09 -57.26
CA ALA A 274 -24.37 61.55 -58.14
C ALA A 274 -25.22 62.66 -58.79
N LYS A 275 -25.62 63.69 -58.03
CA LYS A 275 -26.35 64.86 -58.54
C LYS A 275 -25.52 65.65 -59.56
N MET A 276 -24.23 65.85 -59.32
CA MET A 276 -23.34 66.51 -60.29
C MET A 276 -23.22 65.72 -61.59
N THR A 277 -23.14 64.39 -61.51
CA THR A 277 -23.11 63.51 -62.70
C THR A 277 -24.41 63.62 -63.50
N ALA A 278 -25.57 63.64 -62.82
CA ALA A 278 -26.85 63.85 -63.48
C ALA A 278 -26.96 65.25 -64.11
N GLN A 279 -26.51 66.29 -63.41
CA GLN A 279 -26.53 67.66 -63.92
C GLN A 279 -25.58 67.86 -65.11
N GLN A 280 -24.45 67.15 -65.15
CA GLN A 280 -23.55 67.16 -66.30
C GLN A 280 -24.26 66.69 -67.59
N ALA A 281 -25.09 65.65 -67.48
CA ALA A 281 -25.89 65.17 -68.62
C ALA A 281 -26.92 66.22 -69.09
N VAL A 282 -27.51 67.00 -68.17
CA VAL A 282 -28.41 68.12 -68.49
C VAL A 282 -27.66 69.22 -69.24
N ILE A 283 -26.46 69.59 -68.79
CA ILE A 283 -25.60 70.58 -69.48
C ILE A 283 -25.25 70.10 -70.89
N ASP A 284 -24.87 68.83 -71.04
CA ASP A 284 -24.49 68.29 -72.34
C ASP A 284 -25.69 68.27 -73.32
N GLN A 285 -26.90 67.95 -72.82
CA GLN A 285 -28.13 68.06 -73.60
C GLN A 285 -28.46 69.51 -73.99
N ALA A 286 -28.36 70.46 -73.05
CA ALA A 286 -28.61 71.87 -73.32
C ALA A 286 -27.60 72.45 -74.32
N ARG A 287 -26.33 72.00 -74.28
CA ARG A 287 -25.29 72.40 -75.23
C ARG A 287 -25.57 71.87 -76.64
N LEU A 288 -26.10 70.66 -76.77
CA LEU A 288 -26.53 70.11 -78.06
C LEU A 288 -27.74 70.87 -78.62
N LEU A 289 -28.70 71.23 -77.75
CA LEU A 289 -29.87 72.01 -78.14
C LEU A 289 -29.47 73.41 -78.64
N TYR A 290 -28.64 74.13 -77.87
CA TYR A 290 -28.15 75.45 -78.26
C TYR A 290 -27.37 75.41 -79.58
N GLN A 291 -26.48 74.44 -79.78
CA GLN A 291 -25.77 74.25 -81.06
C GLN A 291 -26.73 73.97 -82.22
N CYS A 292 -27.78 73.17 -82.00
CA CYS A 292 -28.78 72.86 -83.03
C CYS A 292 -29.59 74.10 -83.45
N GLU A 293 -29.99 74.96 -82.51
CA GLU A 293 -30.66 76.24 -82.83
C GLU A 293 -29.73 77.20 -83.58
N LEU A 294 -28.43 77.20 -83.24
CA LEU A 294 -27.46 78.12 -83.84
C LEU A 294 -27.01 77.71 -85.26
N THR A 295 -26.85 76.40 -85.52
CA THR A 295 -26.29 75.91 -86.79
C THR A 295 -27.31 75.18 -87.68
N GLY A 296 -28.42 74.71 -87.11
CA GLY A 296 -29.38 73.82 -87.77
C GLY A 296 -28.91 72.35 -87.86
N GLU A 297 -27.70 72.02 -87.38
CA GLU A 297 -27.19 70.65 -87.36
C GLU A 297 -27.86 69.84 -86.25
N GLY A 298 -28.40 68.66 -86.60
CA GLY A 298 -29.09 67.78 -85.65
C GLY A 298 -30.61 67.94 -85.59
N ALA A 299 -31.21 68.75 -86.49
CA ALA A 299 -32.65 68.87 -86.65
C ALA A 299 -33.33 67.49 -86.83
N GLY A 300 -34.35 67.20 -86.01
CA GLY A 300 -35.04 65.90 -85.99
C GLY A 300 -34.37 64.81 -85.15
N THR A 301 -33.17 65.05 -84.60
CA THR A 301 -32.45 64.12 -83.71
C THR A 301 -32.24 64.68 -82.29
N VAL A 302 -32.06 65.99 -82.15
CA VAL A 302 -31.97 66.68 -80.84
C VAL A 302 -33.39 67.04 -80.38
N PRO A 303 -33.86 66.53 -79.23
CA PRO A 303 -35.19 66.84 -78.71
C PRO A 303 -35.36 68.33 -78.44
N GLY A 304 -36.43 68.94 -78.98
CA GLY A 304 -36.77 70.35 -78.75
C GLY A 304 -36.17 71.34 -79.76
N CYS A 305 -35.36 70.90 -80.72
CA CYS A 305 -34.76 71.77 -81.72
C CYS A 305 -35.74 72.18 -82.84
N THR A 306 -35.76 73.47 -83.22
CA THR A 306 -36.63 74.01 -84.28
C THR A 306 -36.12 73.73 -85.69
N GLY A 307 -34.81 73.53 -85.85
CA GLY A 307 -34.15 73.26 -87.13
C GLY A 307 -34.00 74.48 -88.05
N VAL A 308 -34.29 75.68 -87.55
CA VAL A 308 -34.10 76.94 -88.29
C VAL A 308 -32.81 77.59 -87.81
N ASN A 309 -31.83 77.72 -88.70
CA ASN A 309 -30.54 78.33 -88.38
C ASN A 309 -30.68 79.86 -88.20
N GLY A 310 -30.24 80.38 -87.05
CA GLY A 310 -30.04 81.81 -86.82
C GLY A 310 -30.20 82.24 -85.36
N GLU A 311 -29.87 83.50 -85.09
CA GLU A 311 -30.12 84.15 -83.80
C GLU A 311 -31.59 84.61 -83.71
N GLY A 312 -32.30 84.18 -82.66
CA GLY A 312 -33.71 84.49 -82.43
C GLY A 312 -34.24 83.92 -81.11
N ALA A 313 -35.54 84.08 -80.84
CA ALA A 313 -36.13 83.74 -79.54
C ALA A 313 -35.90 82.28 -79.08
N SER A 314 -35.77 81.32 -80.02
CA SER A 314 -35.49 79.92 -79.70
C SER A 314 -34.04 79.68 -79.30
N SER A 315 -33.06 80.31 -79.96
CA SER A 315 -31.65 80.24 -79.58
C SER A 315 -31.37 80.99 -78.27
N ASP A 316 -32.01 82.15 -78.04
CA ASP A 316 -31.94 82.87 -76.76
C ASP A 316 -32.48 82.02 -75.59
N ALA A 317 -33.56 81.27 -75.81
CA ALA A 317 -34.13 80.38 -74.81
C ALA A 317 -33.20 79.18 -74.52
N ALA A 318 -32.55 78.61 -75.53
CA ALA A 318 -31.59 77.53 -75.36
C ALA A 318 -30.30 77.99 -74.66
N GLU A 319 -29.84 79.23 -74.93
CA GLU A 319 -28.73 79.86 -74.21
C GLU A 319 -29.06 80.06 -72.72
N ALA A 320 -30.26 80.58 -72.43
CA ALA A 320 -30.72 80.75 -71.06
C ALA A 320 -30.82 79.41 -70.31
N GLN A 321 -31.29 78.34 -70.97
CA GLN A 321 -31.32 76.98 -70.39
C GLN A 321 -29.91 76.44 -70.11
N LEU A 322 -28.96 76.66 -71.01
CA LEU A 322 -27.57 76.26 -70.79
C LEU A 322 -26.95 77.03 -69.62
N ALA A 323 -27.20 78.35 -69.53
CA ALA A 323 -26.72 79.19 -68.44
C ALA A 323 -27.32 78.77 -67.09
N GLU A 324 -28.62 78.46 -67.03
CA GLU A 324 -29.30 77.95 -65.82
C GLU A 324 -28.75 76.57 -65.39
N ALA A 325 -28.51 75.69 -66.36
CA ALA A 325 -27.92 74.38 -66.11
C ALA A 325 -26.48 74.48 -65.55
N GLN A 326 -25.69 75.44 -66.06
CA GLN A 326 -24.36 75.77 -65.55
C GLN A 326 -24.42 76.34 -64.13
N GLN A 327 -25.32 77.29 -63.86
CA GLN A 327 -25.51 77.86 -62.52
C GLN A 327 -25.88 76.78 -61.49
N THR A 328 -26.74 75.83 -61.86
CA THR A 328 -27.12 74.71 -61.00
C THR A 328 -25.94 73.79 -60.72
N TYR A 329 -25.09 73.54 -61.73
CA TYR A 329 -23.86 72.78 -61.56
C TYR A 329 -22.86 73.48 -60.64
N ASP A 330 -22.67 74.79 -60.81
CA ASP A 330 -21.79 75.57 -59.94
C ASP A 330 -22.27 75.59 -58.49
N ALA A 331 -23.59 75.65 -58.27
CA ALA A 331 -24.20 75.52 -56.95
C ALA A 331 -23.97 74.13 -56.33
N LEU A 332 -24.13 73.05 -57.10
CA LEU A 332 -23.81 71.69 -56.66
C LEU A 332 -22.32 71.52 -56.37
N ALA A 333 -21.44 72.13 -57.18
CA ALA A 333 -20.00 72.12 -56.96
C ALA A 333 -19.61 72.86 -55.67
N ALA A 334 -20.29 73.96 -55.34
CA ALA A 334 -20.13 74.65 -54.07
C ALA A 334 -20.59 73.77 -52.89
N GLN A 335 -21.74 73.10 -53.00
CA GLN A 335 -22.23 72.16 -51.99
C GLN A 335 -21.27 70.97 -51.80
N LEU A 336 -20.72 70.43 -52.89
CA LEU A 336 -19.76 69.32 -52.83
C LEU A 336 -18.46 69.74 -52.14
N ARG A 337 -17.98 70.98 -52.33
CA ARG A 337 -16.83 71.49 -51.56
C ARG A 337 -17.14 71.53 -50.07
N THR A 338 -18.28 72.09 -49.68
CA THR A 338 -18.71 72.12 -48.27
C THR A 338 -18.84 70.70 -47.69
N ALA A 339 -19.44 69.76 -48.42
CA ALA A 339 -19.60 68.38 -47.95
C ALA A 339 -18.25 67.65 -47.81
N ASN A 340 -17.26 67.93 -48.66
CA ASN A 340 -15.90 67.40 -48.51
C ASN A 340 -15.18 68.01 -47.30
N ASP A 341 -15.37 69.30 -47.02
CA ASP A 341 -14.83 69.94 -45.82
C ASP A 341 -15.46 69.36 -44.55
N GLU A 342 -16.77 69.12 -44.56
CA GLU A 342 -17.51 68.44 -43.48
C GLU A 342 -17.04 67.00 -43.28
N LEU A 343 -16.82 66.23 -44.35
CA LEU A 343 -16.25 64.89 -44.29
C LEU A 343 -14.83 64.89 -43.69
N ALA A 344 -13.98 65.83 -44.11
CA ALA A 344 -12.63 65.97 -43.56
C ALA A 344 -12.65 66.36 -42.06
N ALA A 345 -13.56 67.25 -41.66
CA ALA A 345 -13.77 67.63 -40.27
C ALA A 345 -14.32 66.47 -39.42
N ALA A 346 -15.26 65.68 -39.98
CA ALA A 346 -15.80 64.49 -39.33
C ALA A 346 -14.71 63.42 -39.15
N GLY A 347 -13.86 63.18 -40.14
CA GLY A 347 -12.73 62.24 -40.04
C GLY A 347 -11.65 62.71 -39.06
N THR A 348 -11.41 64.03 -38.94
CA THR A 348 -10.49 64.59 -37.93
C THR A 348 -11.05 64.41 -36.52
N SER A 349 -12.33 64.75 -36.32
CA SER A 349 -13.02 64.57 -35.04
C SER A 349 -13.09 63.09 -34.62
N ALA A 350 -13.31 62.18 -35.58
CA ALA A 350 -13.30 60.75 -35.34
C ALA A 350 -11.91 60.27 -34.84
N LYS A 351 -10.82 60.70 -35.50
CA LYS A 351 -9.44 60.37 -35.06
C LYS A 351 -9.11 60.93 -33.68
N GLU A 352 -9.52 62.15 -33.38
CA GLU A 352 -9.32 62.77 -32.06
C GLU A 352 -10.09 62.02 -30.97
N ASN A 353 -11.36 61.71 -31.23
CA ASN A 353 -12.20 60.94 -30.32
C ASN A 353 -11.66 59.52 -30.09
N THR A 354 -11.19 58.85 -31.15
CA THR A 354 -10.54 57.54 -31.05
C THR A 354 -9.26 57.63 -30.22
N SER A 355 -8.39 58.61 -30.48
CA SER A 355 -7.14 58.80 -29.72
C SER A 355 -7.39 59.07 -28.23
N ALA A 356 -8.39 59.90 -27.92
CA ALA A 356 -8.80 60.19 -26.55
C ALA A 356 -9.38 58.94 -25.86
N SER A 357 -10.25 58.20 -26.57
CA SER A 357 -10.84 56.95 -26.08
C SER A 357 -9.76 55.88 -25.85
N GLU A 358 -8.82 55.71 -26.77
CA GLU A 358 -7.69 54.78 -26.64
C GLU A 358 -6.80 55.13 -25.44
N SER A 359 -6.56 56.42 -25.15
CA SER A 359 -5.83 56.84 -23.95
C SER A 359 -6.58 56.48 -22.68
N GLN A 360 -7.89 56.77 -22.63
CA GLN A 360 -8.72 56.45 -21.48
C GLN A 360 -8.84 54.93 -21.26
N ASN A 361 -8.97 54.16 -22.35
CA ASN A 361 -9.00 52.70 -22.33
C ASN A 361 -7.69 52.12 -21.79
N ARG A 362 -6.54 52.70 -22.17
CA ARG A 362 -5.23 52.29 -21.62
C ARG A 362 -5.13 52.54 -20.13
N GLU A 363 -5.52 53.72 -19.65
CA GLU A 363 -5.50 54.04 -18.22
C GLU A 363 -6.46 53.13 -17.43
N GLN A 364 -7.67 52.92 -17.95
CA GLN A 364 -8.65 52.03 -17.33
C GLN A 364 -8.12 50.60 -17.25
N ALA A 365 -7.55 50.07 -18.34
CA ALA A 365 -6.97 48.74 -18.36
C ALA A 365 -5.80 48.61 -17.38
N GLN A 366 -4.89 49.58 -17.34
CA GLN A 366 -3.77 49.62 -16.39
C GLN A 366 -4.24 49.65 -14.94
N SER A 367 -5.35 50.34 -14.63
CA SER A 367 -5.91 50.39 -13.27
C SER A 367 -6.55 49.06 -12.83
N GLN A 368 -7.13 48.30 -13.77
CA GLN A 368 -7.80 47.02 -13.48
C GLN A 368 -6.84 45.82 -13.49
N LEU A 369 -5.72 45.94 -14.18
CA LEU A 369 -4.73 44.89 -14.38
C LEU A 369 -4.23 44.25 -13.06
N PRO A 370 -3.91 45.02 -12.00
CA PRO A 370 -3.50 44.44 -10.72
C PRO A 370 -4.59 43.54 -10.10
N GLY A 371 -5.83 44.00 -10.06
CA GLY A 371 -6.94 43.20 -9.50
C GLY A 371 -7.25 41.95 -10.34
N ALA A 372 -7.09 42.04 -11.67
CA ALA A 372 -7.24 40.88 -12.55
C ALA A 372 -6.12 39.84 -12.31
N ARG A 373 -4.87 40.29 -12.12
CA ARG A 373 -3.74 39.41 -11.75
C ARG A 373 -3.94 38.75 -10.40
N ASP A 374 -4.41 39.49 -9.39
CA ASP A 374 -4.74 38.91 -8.09
C ASP A 374 -5.83 37.83 -8.20
N THR A 375 -6.81 38.03 -9.08
CA THR A 375 -7.88 37.05 -9.34
C THR A 375 -7.32 35.80 -10.05
N TYR A 376 -6.43 35.99 -11.02
CA TYR A 376 -5.72 34.89 -11.68
C TYR A 376 -4.89 34.07 -10.68
N ASP A 377 -4.13 34.72 -9.82
CA ASP A 377 -3.29 34.05 -8.82
C ASP A 377 -4.13 33.25 -7.81
N GLN A 378 -5.28 33.79 -7.40
CA GLN A 378 -6.25 33.08 -6.55
C GLN A 378 -6.85 31.86 -7.26
N ALA A 379 -7.25 31.99 -8.52
CA ALA A 379 -7.78 30.88 -9.31
C ALA A 379 -6.72 29.79 -9.54
N LEU A 380 -5.47 30.20 -9.79
CA LEU A 380 -4.33 29.29 -9.96
C LEU A 380 -4.04 28.53 -8.66
N ALA A 381 -4.05 29.22 -7.52
CA ALA A 381 -3.88 28.59 -6.22
C ALA A 381 -4.99 27.57 -5.92
N ALA A 382 -6.25 27.90 -6.23
CA ALA A 382 -7.38 26.99 -6.06
C ALA A 382 -7.27 25.75 -6.97
N TYR A 383 -6.91 25.94 -8.24
CA TYR A 383 -6.67 24.86 -9.18
C TYR A 383 -5.54 23.93 -8.70
N ASN A 384 -4.40 24.49 -8.29
CA ASN A 384 -3.26 23.73 -7.79
C ASN A 384 -3.61 22.96 -6.50
N ALA A 385 -4.34 23.58 -5.57
CA ALA A 385 -4.79 22.90 -4.35
C ALA A 385 -5.71 21.70 -4.66
N ARG A 386 -6.56 21.82 -5.68
CA ARG A 386 -7.41 20.72 -6.15
C ARG A 386 -6.58 19.61 -6.80
N ALA A 387 -5.62 19.96 -7.66
CA ALA A 387 -4.71 19.02 -8.30
C ALA A 387 -3.87 18.25 -7.26
N ASP A 388 -3.36 18.93 -6.24
CA ASP A 388 -2.62 18.32 -5.14
C ASP A 388 -3.49 17.37 -4.30
N ALA A 389 -4.74 17.74 -4.01
CA ALA A 389 -5.67 16.87 -3.30
C ALA A 389 -5.95 15.57 -4.06
N VAL A 390 -6.11 15.66 -5.40
CA VAL A 390 -6.26 14.49 -6.28
C VAL A 390 -4.99 13.63 -6.28
N ALA A 391 -3.81 14.26 -6.38
CA ALA A 391 -2.54 13.53 -6.38
C ALA A 391 -2.30 12.79 -5.05
N GLN A 392 -2.60 13.42 -3.91
CA GLN A 392 -2.46 12.82 -2.58
C GLN A 392 -3.47 11.69 -2.33
N GLY A 393 -4.72 11.84 -2.80
CA GLY A 393 -5.74 10.80 -2.68
C GLY A 393 -5.34 9.49 -3.38
N ASN A 394 -4.68 9.60 -4.54
CA ASN A 394 -4.23 8.46 -5.32
C ASN A 394 -2.98 7.75 -4.74
N ALA A 395 -2.10 8.47 -4.04
CA ALA A 395 -0.92 7.89 -3.40
C ALA A 395 -1.26 6.93 -2.23
N GLY A 396 -2.42 7.10 -1.58
CA GLY A 396 -2.88 6.23 -0.49
C GLY A 396 -3.47 4.88 -0.95
N ALA A 397 -3.68 4.68 -2.25
CA ALA A 397 -4.47 3.57 -2.79
C ALA A 397 -3.66 2.27 -3.08
N VAL A 398 -2.44 2.11 -2.56
CA VAL A 398 -1.53 0.99 -2.92
C VAL A 398 -1.33 -0.04 -1.78
N GLY A 399 -2.08 0.06 -0.68
CA GLY A 399 -1.93 -0.83 0.49
C GLY A 399 -2.71 -2.16 0.45
N LEU A 400 -2.55 -3.00 1.50
CA LEU A 400 -3.32 -4.24 1.72
C LEU A 400 -4.85 -4.01 1.65
N LEU A 401 -5.33 -2.87 2.15
CA LEU A 401 -6.73 -2.50 2.08
C LEU A 401 -7.23 -2.36 0.63
N SER A 402 -6.38 -1.86 -0.26
CA SER A 402 -6.67 -1.77 -1.70
C SER A 402 -6.76 -3.16 -2.32
N GLN A 403 -5.91 -4.09 -1.89
CA GLN A 403 -5.98 -5.49 -2.32
C GLN A 403 -7.25 -6.20 -1.82
N ILE A 404 -7.65 -5.97 -0.55
CA ILE A 404 -8.89 -6.52 0.02
C ILE A 404 -10.12 -5.93 -0.69
N SER A 405 -10.15 -4.62 -0.91
CA SER A 405 -11.24 -3.97 -1.66
C SER A 405 -11.27 -4.42 -3.12
N GLY A 406 -10.10 -4.62 -3.74
CA GLY A 406 -9.96 -5.15 -5.09
C GLY A 406 -10.49 -6.56 -5.18
N LEU A 407 -10.12 -7.44 -4.23
CA LEU A 407 -10.64 -8.80 -4.15
C LEU A 407 -12.17 -8.82 -3.95
N ASN A 408 -12.73 -7.96 -3.09
CA ASN A 408 -14.17 -7.91 -2.87
C ASN A 408 -14.93 -7.49 -4.14
N ARG A 409 -14.48 -6.44 -4.83
CA ARG A 409 -15.05 -6.00 -6.11
C ARG A 409 -14.93 -7.07 -7.19
N LEU A 410 -13.77 -7.73 -7.24
CA LEU A 410 -13.54 -8.80 -8.19
C LEU A 410 -14.45 -10.01 -7.89
N SER A 411 -14.68 -10.32 -6.61
CA SER A 411 -15.63 -11.36 -6.18
C SER A 411 -17.09 -11.00 -6.45
N GLU A 412 -17.46 -9.71 -6.46
CA GLU A 412 -18.80 -9.24 -6.87
C GLU A 412 -19.01 -9.38 -8.38
N LYS A 413 -17.97 -9.18 -9.19
CA LYS A 413 -18.01 -9.32 -10.65
C LYS A 413 -17.93 -10.79 -11.10
N GLU A 414 -17.08 -11.58 -10.45
CA GLU A 414 -16.83 -12.99 -10.78
C GLU A 414 -17.12 -13.91 -9.59
N PRO A 415 -18.31 -14.53 -9.53
CA PRO A 415 -18.69 -15.41 -8.42
C PRO A 415 -17.82 -16.68 -8.32
N THR A 416 -17.09 -17.02 -9.38
CA THR A 416 -16.09 -18.09 -9.42
C THR A 416 -14.96 -17.88 -8.41
N ILE A 417 -14.58 -16.63 -8.12
CA ILE A 417 -13.52 -16.32 -7.16
C ILE A 417 -13.98 -16.56 -5.72
N LEU A 418 -15.25 -16.28 -5.41
CA LEU A 418 -15.85 -16.63 -4.12
C LEU A 418 -15.84 -18.15 -3.91
N TRP A 419 -16.21 -18.92 -4.94
CA TRP A 419 -16.14 -20.38 -4.88
C TRP A 419 -14.71 -20.88 -4.72
N ALA A 420 -13.73 -20.27 -5.38
CA ALA A 420 -12.33 -20.61 -5.21
C ALA A 420 -11.83 -20.33 -3.79
N HIS A 421 -12.20 -19.18 -3.20
CA HIS A 421 -11.89 -18.85 -1.81
C HIS A 421 -12.49 -19.90 -0.84
N ILE A 422 -13.76 -20.25 -1.01
CA ILE A 422 -14.42 -21.28 -0.18
C ILE A 422 -13.77 -22.65 -0.37
N LEU A 423 -13.38 -23.01 -1.60
CA LEU A 423 -12.71 -24.28 -1.90
C LEU A 423 -11.34 -24.35 -1.24
N ILE A 424 -10.55 -23.27 -1.32
CA ILE A 424 -9.23 -23.18 -0.66
C ILE A 424 -9.40 -23.24 0.86
N ALA A 425 -10.35 -22.50 1.44
CA ALA A 425 -10.65 -22.57 2.88
C ALA A 425 -11.10 -23.98 3.30
N ALA A 426 -11.94 -24.66 2.50
CA ALA A 426 -12.36 -26.03 2.74
C ALA A 426 -11.19 -27.03 2.63
N LEU A 427 -10.24 -26.79 1.73
CA LEU A 427 -9.02 -27.58 1.60
C LEU A 427 -8.15 -27.46 2.86
N PHE A 428 -7.90 -26.24 3.34
CA PHE A 428 -7.12 -26.03 4.57
C PHE A 428 -7.82 -26.59 5.79
N PHE A 429 -9.13 -26.41 5.90
CA PHE A 429 -9.93 -27.04 6.93
C PHE A 429 -9.78 -28.57 6.90
N MET A 430 -9.83 -29.19 5.72
CA MET A 430 -9.64 -30.63 5.59
C MET A 430 -8.23 -31.08 6.01
N ILE A 431 -7.19 -30.31 5.66
CA ILE A 431 -5.81 -30.58 6.09
C ILE A 431 -5.69 -30.49 7.62
N GLU A 432 -6.26 -29.47 8.24
CA GLU A 432 -6.27 -29.28 9.70
C GLU A 432 -7.09 -30.34 10.46
N LEU A 433 -8.03 -30.98 9.78
CA LEU A 433 -8.79 -32.12 10.30
C LEU A 433 -8.06 -33.46 10.19
N LEU A 434 -6.99 -33.59 9.39
CA LEU A 434 -6.27 -34.85 9.22
C LEU A 434 -5.82 -35.49 10.55
N PRO A 435 -5.23 -34.76 11.53
CA PRO A 435 -4.84 -35.36 12.80
C PRO A 435 -6.03 -35.98 13.55
N VAL A 436 -7.19 -35.32 13.52
CA VAL A 436 -8.43 -35.81 14.13
C VAL A 436 -8.96 -37.01 13.39
N LEU A 437 -9.03 -36.93 12.06
CA LEU A 437 -9.57 -38.00 11.22
C LEU A 437 -8.76 -39.27 11.44
N VAL A 438 -7.43 -39.17 11.39
CA VAL A 438 -6.52 -40.30 11.66
C VAL A 438 -6.71 -40.81 13.09
N LYS A 439 -6.84 -39.93 14.09
CA LYS A 439 -7.04 -40.36 15.48
C LYS A 439 -8.39 -41.04 15.70
N VAL A 440 -9.48 -40.49 15.19
CA VAL A 440 -10.83 -41.06 15.32
C VAL A 440 -10.91 -42.42 14.63
N LEU A 441 -10.39 -42.53 13.40
CA LEU A 441 -10.35 -43.80 12.66
C LEU A 441 -9.53 -44.87 13.41
N THR A 442 -8.42 -44.46 14.02
CA THR A 442 -7.50 -45.40 14.67
C THR A 442 -7.81 -45.66 16.15
N SER A 443 -8.67 -44.86 16.78
CA SER A 443 -9.16 -45.02 18.16
C SER A 443 -10.57 -45.63 18.23
N TYR A 444 -11.24 -45.81 17.09
CA TYR A 444 -12.48 -46.58 16.99
C TYR A 444 -12.22 -48.08 17.13
N GLY A 445 -12.90 -48.73 18.09
CA GLY A 445 -12.78 -50.17 18.33
C GLY A 445 -12.18 -50.52 19.68
N ASP A 446 -11.40 -51.59 19.74
CA ASP A 446 -10.76 -52.06 20.97
C ASP A 446 -9.41 -51.36 21.22
N PRO A 447 -9.01 -51.15 22.49
CA PRO A 447 -7.73 -50.54 22.82
C PRO A 447 -6.56 -51.30 22.20
N ASN A 448 -5.65 -50.56 21.55
CA ASN A 448 -4.44 -51.12 20.94
C ASN A 448 -3.42 -51.59 22.02
N LEU A 449 -2.34 -52.23 21.59
CA LEU A 449 -1.35 -52.79 22.53
C LEU A 449 -0.67 -51.69 23.36
N TYR A 450 -0.47 -50.52 22.76
CA TYR A 450 0.07 -49.36 23.44
C TYR A 450 -0.86 -48.85 24.56
N GLU A 451 -2.17 -48.70 24.29
CA GLU A 451 -3.17 -48.21 25.25
C GLU A 451 -3.38 -49.22 26.39
N LYS A 452 -3.34 -50.52 26.10
CA LYS A 452 -3.35 -51.58 27.13
C LYS A 452 -2.13 -51.48 28.04
N ALA A 453 -0.93 -51.32 27.46
CA ALA A 453 0.29 -51.12 28.24
C ALA A 453 0.25 -49.82 29.07
N ALA A 454 -0.33 -48.75 28.53
CA ALA A 454 -0.55 -47.49 29.24
C ALA A 454 -1.52 -47.64 30.42
N ALA A 455 -2.62 -48.37 30.23
CA ALA A 455 -3.60 -48.63 31.28
C ALA A 455 -2.99 -49.44 32.45
N ILE A 456 -2.22 -50.50 32.14
CA ILE A 456 -1.51 -51.30 33.15
C ILE A 456 -0.51 -50.43 33.92
N ARG A 457 0.28 -49.59 33.22
CA ARG A 457 1.22 -48.68 33.88
C ARG A 457 0.51 -47.69 34.80
N LYS A 458 -0.63 -47.13 34.35
CA LYS A 458 -1.44 -46.21 35.16
C LYS A 458 -1.97 -46.89 36.43
N GLN A 459 -2.40 -48.14 36.33
CA GLN A 459 -2.82 -48.94 37.49
C GLN A 459 -1.66 -49.18 38.46
N VAL A 460 -0.50 -49.64 37.97
CA VAL A 460 0.69 -49.85 38.81
C VAL A 460 1.14 -48.56 39.50
N ALA A 461 1.08 -47.42 38.80
CA ALA A 461 1.41 -46.13 39.38
C ALA A 461 0.40 -45.72 40.48
N LEU A 462 -0.90 -45.95 40.25
CA LEU A 462 -1.94 -45.69 41.24
C LEU A 462 -1.76 -46.57 42.49
N ASP A 463 -1.46 -47.85 42.31
CA ASP A 463 -1.20 -48.79 43.40
C ASP A 463 0.01 -48.38 44.23
N LYS A 464 1.08 -47.91 43.56
CA LYS A 464 2.28 -47.41 44.23
C LYS A 464 1.99 -46.19 45.11
N VAL A 465 1.28 -45.19 44.56
CA VAL A 465 0.88 -43.99 45.32
C VAL A 465 -0.05 -44.35 46.47
N THR A 466 -0.97 -45.29 46.23
CA THR A 466 -1.89 -45.77 47.28
C THR A 466 -1.13 -46.49 48.40
N ALA A 467 -0.12 -47.32 48.07
CA ALA A 467 0.73 -47.98 49.05
C ALA A 467 1.61 -47.00 49.84
N GLU A 468 2.13 -45.95 49.19
CA GLU A 468 2.84 -44.85 49.86
C GLU A 468 1.90 -44.12 50.83
N GLY A 469 0.69 -43.75 50.40
CA GLY A 469 -0.30 -43.13 51.28
C GLY A 469 -0.71 -43.99 52.50
N PHE A 470 -0.73 -45.31 52.36
CA PHE A 470 -0.94 -46.20 53.51
C PHE A 470 0.25 -46.21 54.50
N ARG A 471 1.49 -46.10 54.00
CA ARG A 471 2.68 -46.02 54.86
C ARG A 471 2.73 -44.69 55.61
N ASP A 472 2.46 -43.59 54.93
CA ASP A 472 2.44 -42.25 55.55
C ASP A 472 1.39 -42.18 56.67
N ARG A 473 0.20 -42.78 56.44
CA ARG A 473 -0.85 -42.89 57.47
C ARG A 473 -0.40 -43.74 58.66
N ALA A 474 0.30 -44.84 58.42
CA ALA A 474 0.83 -45.67 59.50
C ALA A 474 1.88 -44.91 60.33
N GLU A 475 2.77 -44.16 59.67
CA GLU A 475 3.79 -43.35 60.33
C GLU A 475 3.21 -42.24 61.22
N ILE A 476 2.14 -41.57 60.76
CA ILE A 476 1.42 -40.56 61.56
C ILE A 476 0.81 -41.19 62.82
N VAL A 477 0.16 -42.35 62.69
CA VAL A 477 -0.44 -43.06 63.83
C VAL A 477 0.63 -43.51 64.82
N THR A 478 1.78 -44.00 64.34
CA THR A 478 2.91 -44.37 65.22
C THR A 478 3.54 -43.16 65.91
N THR A 479 3.63 -42.02 65.23
CA THR A 479 4.19 -40.80 65.82
C THR A 479 3.24 -40.21 66.86
N GLN A 480 1.93 -40.20 66.59
CA GLN A 480 0.92 -39.81 67.58
C GLN A 480 0.90 -40.74 68.79
N SER A 481 0.99 -42.06 68.60
CA SER A 481 1.02 -43.00 69.71
C SER A 481 2.30 -42.88 70.55
N GLN A 482 3.44 -42.60 69.92
CA GLN A 482 4.69 -42.29 70.62
C GLN A 482 4.61 -40.95 71.37
N GLY A 483 3.96 -39.92 70.81
CA GLY A 483 3.68 -38.66 71.50
C GLY A 483 2.81 -38.87 72.74
N MET A 484 1.72 -39.64 72.62
CA MET A 484 0.85 -40.00 73.75
C MET A 484 1.57 -40.84 74.81
N GLN A 485 2.50 -41.72 74.43
CA GLN A 485 3.32 -42.48 75.38
C GLN A 485 4.40 -41.64 76.06
N ALA A 486 5.00 -40.67 75.35
CA ALA A 486 5.93 -39.71 75.93
C ALA A 486 5.23 -38.79 76.94
N ASP A 487 4.02 -38.33 76.63
CA ASP A 487 3.18 -37.57 77.57
C ASP A 487 2.78 -38.39 78.81
N ALA A 488 2.56 -39.70 78.66
CA ALA A 488 2.28 -40.60 79.78
C ALA A 488 3.52 -40.91 80.66
N ALA A 489 4.71 -41.00 80.05
CA ALA A 489 5.97 -41.30 80.74
C ALA A 489 6.64 -40.06 81.37
N GLY A 490 6.28 -38.85 80.93
CA GLY A 490 6.83 -37.57 81.41
C GLY A 490 6.17 -36.98 82.66
N SER A 491 5.46 -37.77 83.47
CA SER A 491 4.82 -37.29 84.70
C SER A 491 5.81 -37.08 85.86
N GLY A 492 6.71 -36.10 85.70
CA GLY A 492 7.27 -35.38 86.84
C GLY A 492 6.16 -34.53 87.48
N GLU A 493 6.04 -34.63 88.81
CA GLU A 493 5.15 -33.97 89.78
C GLU A 493 3.99 -33.08 89.28
N PRO A 494 2.78 -33.20 89.87
CA PRO A 494 1.63 -32.38 89.48
C PRO A 494 1.87 -30.90 89.82
N GLN A 495 2.42 -30.15 88.88
CA GLN A 495 2.48 -28.70 88.96
C GLN A 495 1.05 -28.15 89.02
N THR A 496 0.75 -27.47 90.12
CA THR A 496 -0.53 -26.82 90.35
C THR A 496 -0.80 -25.77 89.27
N ARG A 497 -2.08 -25.48 89.01
CA ARG A 497 -2.47 -24.48 87.98
C ARG A 497 -1.86 -23.09 88.25
N ALA A 498 -1.54 -22.80 89.52
CA ALA A 498 -0.85 -21.58 89.92
C ALA A 498 0.60 -21.56 89.43
N GLU A 499 1.36 -22.64 89.64
CA GLU A 499 2.77 -22.74 89.20
C GLU A 499 2.91 -22.70 87.67
N ARG A 500 1.98 -23.30 86.91
CA ARG A 500 1.98 -23.17 85.44
C ARG A 500 1.67 -21.76 84.96
N ARG A 501 0.84 -21.02 85.70
CA ARG A 501 0.55 -19.61 85.38
C ARG A 501 1.74 -18.72 85.71
N GLU A 502 2.38 -18.92 86.86
CA GLU A 502 3.60 -18.19 87.20
C GLU A 502 4.75 -18.49 86.23
N ALA A 503 4.91 -19.75 85.80
CA ALA A 503 5.92 -20.11 84.81
C ALA A 503 5.62 -19.50 83.42
N ALA A 504 4.35 -19.45 83.01
CA ALA A 504 3.95 -18.81 81.76
C ALA A 504 4.13 -17.28 81.81
N GLU A 505 3.75 -16.65 82.92
CA GLU A 505 3.94 -15.20 83.14
C GLU A 505 5.43 -14.84 83.23
N ALA A 506 6.25 -15.68 83.87
CA ALA A 506 7.71 -15.49 83.90
C ALA A 506 8.36 -15.66 82.52
N ALA A 507 7.88 -16.63 81.71
CA ALA A 507 8.35 -16.81 80.33
C ALA A 507 7.98 -15.61 79.44
N GLU A 508 6.74 -15.11 79.57
CA GLU A 508 6.29 -13.93 78.82
C GLU A 508 7.03 -12.66 79.27
N ALA A 509 7.33 -12.51 80.56
CA ALA A 509 8.13 -11.42 81.09
C ALA A 509 9.58 -11.46 80.56
N GLN A 510 10.20 -12.65 80.50
CA GLN A 510 11.53 -12.80 79.91
C GLN A 510 11.54 -12.50 78.41
N GLU A 511 10.48 -12.85 77.70
CA GLU A 511 10.36 -12.57 76.26
C GLU A 511 10.20 -11.07 76.00
N ARG A 512 9.43 -10.37 76.84
CA ARG A 512 9.31 -8.90 76.81
C ARG A 512 10.64 -8.21 77.13
N GLU A 513 11.38 -8.66 78.14
CA GLU A 513 12.70 -8.11 78.47
C GLU A 513 13.69 -8.32 77.31
N ARG A 514 13.67 -9.48 76.65
CA ARG A 514 14.48 -9.73 75.45
C ARG A 514 14.06 -8.86 74.27
N ALA A 515 12.76 -8.59 74.11
CA ALA A 515 12.26 -7.70 73.08
C ALA A 515 12.69 -6.24 73.34
N GLU A 516 12.63 -5.76 74.58
CA GLU A 516 13.10 -4.41 74.95
C GLU A 516 14.61 -4.26 74.76
N LYS A 517 15.42 -5.26 75.14
CA LYS A 517 16.87 -5.24 74.88
C LYS A 517 17.19 -5.22 73.38
N ARG A 518 16.40 -5.91 72.55
CA ARG A 518 16.53 -5.84 71.08
C ARG A 518 16.16 -4.46 70.55
N ALA A 519 15.11 -3.83 71.08
CA ALA A 519 14.72 -2.49 70.68
C ALA A 519 15.77 -1.43 71.08
N GLN A 520 16.35 -1.51 72.28
CA GLN A 520 17.43 -0.61 72.70
C GLN A 520 18.73 -0.81 71.90
N ALA A 521 19.05 -2.04 71.49
CA ALA A 521 20.18 -2.29 70.61
C ALA A 521 19.98 -1.64 69.23
N GLN A 522 18.76 -1.66 68.70
CA GLN A 522 18.44 -1.03 67.41
C GLN A 522 18.52 0.51 67.47
N THR A 523 18.11 1.14 68.57
CA THR A 523 18.22 2.61 68.70
C THR A 523 19.67 3.09 68.88
N LEU A 524 20.53 2.27 69.50
CA LEU A 524 21.98 2.52 69.58
C LEU A 524 22.64 2.43 68.20
N ASP A 525 22.32 1.41 67.39
CA ASP A 525 22.81 1.28 66.01
C ASP A 525 22.35 2.46 65.13
N GLU A 526 21.12 2.96 65.32
CA GLU A 526 20.57 4.09 64.58
C GLU A 526 21.27 5.42 64.94
N GLN A 527 21.63 5.61 66.22
CA GLN A 527 22.44 6.76 66.64
C GLN A 527 23.89 6.66 66.16
N GLU A 528 24.46 5.47 66.05
CA GLU A 528 25.81 5.26 65.53
C GLU A 528 25.90 5.51 64.01
N GLN A 529 24.82 5.29 63.25
CA GLN A 529 24.74 5.62 61.83
C GLN A 529 24.64 7.13 61.55
N LEU A 530 24.03 7.92 62.44
CA LEU A 530 23.89 9.38 62.29
C LEU A 530 25.19 10.16 62.57
N VAL A 531 26.18 9.55 63.23
CA VAL A 531 27.46 10.19 63.60
C VAL A 531 28.59 9.84 62.62
N ARG A 532 28.37 8.93 61.65
CA ARG A 532 29.39 8.65 60.62
C ARG A 532 29.49 9.79 59.60
N PRO A 533 30.66 10.42 59.43
CA PRO A 533 30.85 11.40 58.36
C PRO A 533 30.80 10.68 57.01
N THR A 534 29.96 11.18 56.10
CA THR A 534 29.96 10.81 54.69
C THR A 534 31.28 11.23 54.06
N VAL A 535 32.17 10.26 53.85
CA VAL A 535 33.41 10.46 53.10
C VAL A 535 33.15 10.08 51.64
N GLY A 536 33.29 11.09 50.78
CA GLY A 536 33.87 11.00 49.42
C GLY A 536 33.09 10.25 48.36
#